data_AF-A0A449AHC5-F1
#
_entry.id   AF-A0A449AHC5-F1
#
_cell.length_a   1.000
_cell.length_b   1.000
_cell.length_c   1.000
_cell.angle_alpha   90.00
_cell.angle_beta   90.00
_cell.angle_gamma   90.00
#
_symmetry.space_group_name_H-M   'P 1'
#
loop_
_entity.id
_entity.type
_entity.pdbx_description
1 polymer ?
#
loop_
_entity_poly.entity_id
_entity_poly.type
_entity_poly.pdbx_seq_one_letter_code
_entity_poly.pdbx_strand_id
1 'polypeptide(L)'
;MKRQIKVKKIPFKTKLRFLFLGKYPIERIYKPKIIEYLFMIFSNILILIISIILFYVLLGVYKQSNSNNFYGNVSIELNKYEYRVILSVFLIAYLLNLILSVHVIYILNKTEFNKIFALIGVLTSIMILSPIAIIFLIIAYQKNELAFE
;
A
#
# COMPACT_ATOMS: atom_id res chain seq x y z
N MET A 1 6.02 17.24 48.29
CA MET A 1 6.45 18.12 47.18
C MET A 1 5.70 17.72 45.91
N LYS A 2 4.77 18.55 45.40
CA LYS A 2 4.05 18.28 44.14
C LYS A 2 4.99 18.51 42.96
N ARG A 3 5.38 17.45 42.23
CA ARG A 3 6.15 17.57 40.97
C ARG A 3 5.27 18.30 39.95
N GLN A 4 5.63 19.53 39.59
CA GLN A 4 5.03 20.23 38.46
C GLN A 4 5.54 19.60 37.17
N ILE A 5 4.70 18.83 36.49
CA ILE A 5 5.01 18.27 35.17
C ILE A 5 4.86 19.41 34.16
N LYS A 6 5.98 20.01 33.73
CA LYS A 6 5.97 20.99 32.63
C LYS A 6 5.74 20.25 31.32
N VAL A 7 4.51 20.29 30.81
CA VAL A 7 4.19 19.79 29.47
C VAL A 7 4.87 20.69 28.44
N LYS A 8 5.97 20.23 27.85
CA LYS A 8 6.62 20.94 26.73
C LYS A 8 5.63 21.02 25.56
N LYS A 9 5.33 22.24 25.09
CA LYS A 9 4.55 22.44 23.86
C LYS A 9 5.34 21.86 22.68
N ILE A 10 4.72 20.95 21.95
CA ILE A 10 5.29 20.32 20.75
C ILE A 10 5.29 21.37 19.61
N PRO A 11 6.42 21.53 18.87
CA PRO A 11 6.51 22.47 17.74
C PRO A 11 5.45 22.18 16.67
N PHE A 12 4.98 23.22 15.98
CA PHE A 12 3.99 23.06 14.90
C PHE A 12 4.47 22.12 13.78
N LYS A 13 5.75 22.22 13.39
CA LYS A 13 6.39 21.31 12.43
C LYS A 13 6.25 19.84 12.84
N THR A 14 6.37 19.54 14.13
CA THR A 14 6.25 18.19 14.67
C THR A 14 4.79 17.74 14.70
N LYS A 15 3.83 18.64 14.93
CA LYS A 15 2.39 18.34 14.82
C LYS A 15 1.98 18.00 13.39
N LEU A 16 2.45 18.79 12.42
CA LEU A 16 2.23 18.53 10.99
C LEU A 16 2.82 17.17 10.58
N ARG A 17 4.05 16.87 11.03
CA ARG A 17 4.66 15.56 10.82
C ARG A 17 3.81 14.44 11.41
N PHE A 18 3.29 14.61 12.63
CA PHE A 18 2.45 13.59 13.26
C PHE A 18 1.15 13.34 12.51
N LEU A 19 0.57 14.35 11.89
CA LEU A 19 -0.63 14.21 11.07
C LEU A 19 -0.35 13.39 9.80
N PHE A 20 0.72 13.72 9.08
CA PHE A 20 1.00 13.13 7.76
C PHE A 20 1.81 11.83 7.83
N LEU A 21 2.90 11.81 8.60
CA LEU A 21 3.86 10.69 8.65
C LEU A 21 3.77 9.88 9.95
N GLY A 22 2.97 10.34 10.90
CA GLY A 22 2.90 9.77 12.24
C GLY A 22 4.09 10.14 13.14
N LYS A 23 4.08 9.61 14.37
CA LYS A 23 5.19 9.74 15.32
C LYS A 23 6.38 8.88 14.89
N TYR A 24 7.61 9.31 15.22
CA TYR A 24 8.76 8.43 15.02
C TYR A 24 8.60 7.13 15.82
N PRO A 25 9.23 6.03 15.39
CA PRO A 25 9.11 4.75 16.08
C PRO A 25 9.54 4.84 17.56
N ILE A 26 10.63 5.58 17.82
CA ILE A 26 11.21 5.84 19.14
C ILE A 26 10.29 6.73 20.00
N GLU A 27 9.38 7.50 19.39
CA GLU A 27 8.47 8.43 20.07
C GLU A 27 7.10 7.79 20.40
N ARG A 28 6.89 6.52 20.04
CA ARG A 28 5.62 5.82 20.23
C ARG A 28 5.69 5.00 21.52
N ILE A 29 4.68 5.19 22.38
CA ILE A 29 4.56 4.53 23.69
C ILE A 29 4.05 3.07 23.55
N TYR A 30 3.40 2.77 22.43
CA TYR A 30 2.84 1.46 22.11
C TYR A 30 3.50 0.91 20.85
N LYS A 31 3.73 -0.41 20.80
CA LYS A 31 4.28 -1.13 19.65
C LYS A 31 3.54 -0.70 18.38
N PRO A 32 4.20 0.05 17.49
CA PRO A 32 3.61 0.41 16.24
C PRO A 32 4.18 -0.50 15.13
N LYS A 33 3.49 -0.53 13.99
CA LYS A 33 4.00 -1.01 12.68
C LYS A 33 3.64 -2.43 12.24
N ILE A 34 2.45 -2.88 12.60
CA ILE A 34 1.81 -4.05 11.97
C ILE A 34 0.72 -3.59 10.99
N ILE A 35 0.06 -2.49 11.32
CA ILE A 35 -1.15 -2.02 10.64
C ILE A 35 -0.84 -1.55 9.21
N GLU A 36 0.29 -0.89 8.99
CA GLU A 36 0.70 -0.41 7.67
C GLU A 36 0.96 -1.59 6.70
N TYR A 37 1.65 -2.64 7.17
CA TYR A 37 1.85 -3.86 6.38
C TYR A 37 0.52 -4.58 6.11
N LEU A 38 -0.36 -4.69 7.10
CA LEU A 38 -1.70 -5.28 6.92
C LEU A 38 -2.53 -4.50 5.89
N PHE A 39 -2.53 -3.16 5.94
CA PHE A 39 -3.22 -2.35 4.95
C PHE A 39 -2.61 -2.47 3.56
N MET A 40 -1.27 -2.55 3.45
CA MET A 40 -0.63 -2.82 2.16
C MET A 40 -0.97 -4.21 1.62
N ILE A 41 -1.01 -5.24 2.46
CA ILE A 41 -1.42 -6.60 2.06
C ILE A 41 -2.87 -6.55 1.55
N PHE A 42 -3.78 -5.95 2.30
CA PHE A 42 -5.19 -5.82 1.91
C PHE A 42 -5.35 -5.02 0.59
N SER A 43 -4.64 -3.91 0.45
CA SER A 43 -4.62 -3.11 -0.78
C SER A 43 -4.13 -3.93 -1.98
N ASN A 44 -3.06 -4.71 -1.81
CA ASN A 44 -2.55 -5.58 -2.88
C ASN A 44 -3.52 -6.72 -3.22
N ILE A 45 -4.26 -7.27 -2.25
CA ILE A 45 -5.33 -8.25 -2.50
C ILE A 45 -6.44 -7.62 -3.34
N LEU A 46 -6.89 -6.40 -3.02
CA LEU A 46 -7.89 -5.69 -3.82
C LEU A 46 -7.40 -5.44 -5.25
N ILE A 47 -6.17 -4.95 -5.41
CA ILE A 47 -5.54 -4.74 -6.71
C ILE A 47 -5.46 -6.06 -7.49
N LEU A 48 -5.14 -7.17 -6.83
CA LEU A 48 -5.08 -8.51 -7.44
C LEU A 48 -6.45 -8.97 -7.94
N ILE A 49 -7.50 -8.82 -7.13
CA ILE A 49 -8.87 -9.20 -7.54
C ILE A 49 -9.29 -8.38 -8.76
N ILE A 50 -9.05 -7.07 -8.72
CA ILE A 50 -9.41 -6.18 -9.83
C ILE A 50 -8.58 -6.50 -11.08
N SER A 51 -7.29 -6.78 -10.95
CA SER A 51 -6.44 -7.12 -12.10
C SER A 51 -6.87 -8.43 -12.76
N ILE A 52 -7.31 -9.43 -11.98
CA ILE A 52 -7.90 -10.67 -12.51
C ILE A 52 -9.19 -10.37 -13.30
N ILE A 53 -10.07 -9.51 -12.76
CA ILE A 53 -11.30 -9.11 -13.45
C ILE A 53 -10.97 -8.40 -14.77
N LEU A 54 -10.07 -7.41 -14.75
CA LEU A 54 -9.65 -6.70 -15.96
C LEU A 54 -9.00 -7.63 -16.98
N PHE A 55 -8.19 -8.59 -16.52
CA PHE A 55 -7.60 -9.60 -17.40
C PHE A 55 -8.66 -10.48 -18.06
N TYR A 56 -9.70 -10.88 -17.32
CA TYR A 56 -10.82 -11.64 -17.88
C TYR A 56 -11.57 -10.85 -18.96
N VAL A 57 -11.79 -9.54 -18.75
CA VAL A 57 -12.39 -8.65 -19.75
C VAL A 57 -11.53 -8.57 -21.01
N LEU A 58 -10.22 -8.38 -20.84
CA LEU A 58 -9.28 -8.33 -21.97
C LEU A 58 -9.27 -9.64 -22.78
N LEU A 59 -9.34 -10.80 -22.10
CA LEU A 59 -9.48 -12.10 -22.77
C LEU A 59 -10.81 -12.23 -23.52
N GLY A 60 -11.90 -11.71 -22.95
CA GLY A 60 -13.21 -11.67 -23.60
C GLY A 60 -13.16 -10.87 -24.91
N VAL A 61 -12.58 -9.67 -24.85
CA VAL A 61 -12.39 -8.81 -26.03
C VAL A 61 -11.49 -9.47 -27.06
N TYR A 62 -10.37 -10.07 -26.63
CA TYR A 62 -9.43 -10.75 -27.52
C TYR A 62 -10.10 -11.86 -28.32
N LYS A 63 -10.96 -12.66 -27.68
CA LYS A 63 -11.71 -13.75 -28.34
C LYS A 63 -12.75 -13.25 -29.33
N GLN A 64 -13.30 -12.06 -29.12
CA GLN A 64 -14.37 -11.49 -29.95
C GLN A 64 -13.85 -10.54 -31.04
N SER A 65 -12.65 -10.00 -30.90
CA SER A 65 -12.10 -8.99 -31.80
C SER A 65 -11.44 -9.59 -33.04
N ASN A 66 -11.73 -9.02 -34.22
CA ASN A 66 -10.87 -9.15 -35.40
C ASN A 66 -9.54 -8.39 -35.17
N SER A 67 -8.45 -8.85 -35.80
CA SER A 67 -7.07 -8.38 -35.56
C SER A 67 -6.87 -6.86 -35.58
N ASN A 68 -7.70 -6.13 -36.33
CA ASN A 68 -7.55 -4.68 -36.50
C ASN A 68 -8.34 -3.82 -35.50
N ASN A 69 -9.28 -4.38 -34.73
CA ASN A 69 -10.21 -3.60 -33.88
C ASN A 69 -10.07 -3.84 -32.37
N PHE A 70 -9.02 -4.52 -31.93
CA PHE A 70 -8.83 -4.87 -30.51
C PHE A 70 -8.91 -3.65 -29.58
N TYR A 71 -8.14 -2.59 -29.84
CA TYR A 71 -8.11 -1.39 -28.98
C TYR A 71 -9.46 -0.64 -28.93
N GLY A 72 -10.17 -0.58 -30.06
CA GLY A 72 -11.51 0.03 -30.12
C GLY A 72 -12.51 -0.73 -29.26
N ASN A 73 -12.50 -2.06 -29.36
CA ASN A 73 -13.37 -2.92 -28.55
C ASN A 73 -13.03 -2.86 -27.06
N VAL A 74 -11.74 -2.79 -26.70
CA VAL A 74 -11.32 -2.59 -25.30
C VAL A 74 -11.84 -1.24 -24.77
N SER A 75 -11.73 -0.17 -25.55
CA SER A 75 -12.24 1.15 -25.14
C SER A 75 -13.76 1.15 -24.93
N ILE A 76 -14.51 0.49 -25.82
CA ILE A 76 -15.96 0.35 -25.71
C ILE A 76 -16.34 -0.42 -24.44
N GLU A 77 -15.68 -1.55 -24.18
CA GLU A 77 -15.92 -2.35 -22.98
C GLU A 77 -15.58 -1.57 -21.71
N LEU A 78 -14.38 -0.98 -21.60
CA LEU A 78 -13.97 -0.24 -20.41
C LEU A 78 -14.81 1.01 -20.12
N ASN A 79 -15.53 1.54 -21.13
CA ASN A 79 -16.40 2.69 -20.95
C ASN A 79 -17.79 2.33 -20.36
N LYS A 80 -18.11 1.04 -20.21
CA LYS A 80 -19.32 0.63 -19.48
C LYS A 80 -19.24 1.08 -18.02
N TYR A 81 -20.40 1.33 -17.41
CA TYR A 81 -20.48 1.93 -16.07
C TYR A 81 -19.76 1.08 -15.01
N GLU A 82 -19.92 -0.24 -15.08
CA GLU A 82 -19.35 -1.20 -14.14
C GLU A 82 -17.82 -1.12 -14.13
N TYR A 83 -17.21 -1.12 -15.32
CA TYR A 83 -15.75 -1.08 -15.44
C TYR A 83 -15.15 0.29 -15.10
N ARG A 84 -15.89 1.38 -15.33
CA ARG A 84 -15.48 2.71 -14.84
C ARG A 84 -15.42 2.79 -13.32
N VAL A 85 -16.39 2.18 -12.63
CA VAL A 85 -16.37 2.08 -11.16
C VAL A 85 -15.19 1.22 -10.71
N ILE A 86 -14.98 0.05 -11.32
CA ILE A 86 -13.87 -0.84 -11.01
C ILE A 86 -12.51 -0.14 -11.20
N LEU A 87 -12.32 0.57 -12.31
CA LEU A 87 -11.11 1.35 -12.58
C LEU A 87 -10.91 2.49 -11.56
N SER A 88 -11.99 3.14 -11.14
CA SER A 88 -11.91 4.19 -10.11
C SER A 88 -11.45 3.62 -8.77
N VAL A 89 -12.01 2.48 -8.35
CA VAL A 89 -11.59 1.77 -7.13
C VAL A 89 -10.13 1.32 -7.24
N PHE A 90 -9.72 0.80 -8.39
CA PHE A 90 -8.32 0.42 -8.65
C PHE A 90 -7.37 1.60 -8.46
N LEU A 91 -7.71 2.76 -9.01
CA LEU A 91 -6.89 3.97 -8.95
C LEU A 91 -6.77 4.49 -7.51
N ILE A 92 -7.88 4.48 -6.75
CA ILE A 92 -7.88 4.83 -5.32
C ILE A 92 -7.03 3.85 -4.51
N ALA A 93 -7.18 2.53 -4.74
CA ALA A 93 -6.38 1.52 -4.07
C ALA A 93 -4.89 1.70 -4.37
N TYR A 94 -4.53 2.00 -5.62
CA TYR A 94 -3.16 2.30 -6.02
C TYR A 94 -2.59 3.53 -5.31
N LEU A 95 -3.36 4.63 -5.24
CA LEU A 95 -2.97 5.85 -4.51
C LEU A 95 -2.76 5.60 -3.02
N LEU A 96 -3.65 4.84 -2.37
CA LEU A 96 -3.47 4.43 -0.99
C LEU A 96 -2.19 3.60 -0.82
N ASN A 97 -1.92 2.69 -1.76
CA ASN A 97 -0.71 1.88 -1.75
C ASN A 97 0.56 2.73 -1.87
N LEU A 98 0.54 3.81 -2.66
CA LEU A 98 1.65 4.77 -2.75
C LEU A 98 1.88 5.48 -1.41
N ILE A 99 0.82 5.98 -0.77
CA ILE A 99 0.93 6.66 0.53
C ILE A 99 1.48 5.71 1.60
N LEU A 100 0.96 4.48 1.66
CA LEU A 100 1.42 3.46 2.60
C LEU A 100 2.87 3.05 2.34
N SER A 101 3.27 2.96 1.07
CA SER A 101 4.66 2.66 0.68
C SER A 101 5.63 3.71 1.21
N VAL A 102 5.29 5.00 1.12
CA VAL A 102 6.10 6.08 1.70
C VAL A 102 6.20 5.93 3.21
N HIS A 103 5.10 5.58 3.88
CA HIS A 103 5.09 5.35 5.32
C HIS A 103 5.99 4.18 5.71
N VAL A 104 5.89 3.05 5.01
CA VAL A 104 6.72 1.87 5.25
C VAL A 104 8.20 2.17 5.03
N ILE A 105 8.58 2.89 3.97
CA ILE A 105 9.98 3.31 3.74
C ILE A 105 10.49 4.22 4.86
N TYR A 106 9.67 5.16 5.31
CA TYR A 106 10.02 6.06 6.42
C TYR A 106 10.25 5.30 7.74
N ILE A 107 9.42 4.27 7.96
CA ILE A 107 9.45 3.36 9.10
C ILE A 107 10.72 2.48 9.07
N LEU A 108 11.01 1.89 7.91
CA LEU A 108 12.11 0.97 7.63
C LEU A 108 13.48 1.53 7.99
N ASN A 109 13.70 2.82 7.72
CA ASN A 109 15.02 3.44 7.92
C ASN A 109 15.53 3.33 9.36
N LYS A 110 14.64 3.23 10.36
CA LYS A 110 15.04 3.31 11.76
C LYS A 110 14.98 2.01 12.56
N THR A 111 14.37 0.92 12.08
CA THR A 111 13.89 -0.11 13.02
C THR A 111 13.84 -1.57 12.59
N GLU A 112 14.36 -1.97 11.42
CA GLU A 112 14.12 -3.33 10.92
C GLU A 112 15.41 -4.08 10.62
N PHE A 113 15.55 -5.31 11.14
CA PHE A 113 16.71 -6.20 10.92
C PHE A 113 16.66 -6.86 9.53
N ASN A 114 15.50 -6.84 8.86
CA ASN A 114 15.24 -7.50 7.57
C ASN A 114 14.56 -6.56 6.56
N LYS A 115 15.11 -5.34 6.44
CA LYS A 115 14.58 -4.24 5.59
C LYS A 115 14.31 -4.63 4.13
N ILE A 116 15.08 -5.60 3.63
CA ILE A 116 15.06 -6.03 2.23
C ILE A 116 13.69 -6.59 1.84
N PHE A 117 13.05 -7.41 2.70
CA PHE A 117 11.75 -8.00 2.35
C PHE A 117 10.65 -6.94 2.27
N ALA A 118 10.63 -5.99 3.19
CA ALA A 118 9.69 -4.88 3.15
C ALA A 118 9.96 -3.95 1.96
N LEU A 119 11.22 -3.70 1.61
CA LEU A 119 11.59 -2.87 0.46
C LEU A 119 11.19 -3.53 -0.87
N ILE A 120 11.42 -4.84 -1.01
CA ILE A 120 10.95 -5.62 -2.17
C ILE A 120 9.42 -5.63 -2.20
N GLY A 121 8.74 -5.82 -1.06
CA GLY A 121 7.29 -5.78 -0.95
C GLY A 121 6.70 -4.44 -1.39
N VAL A 122 7.34 -3.33 -0.99
CA VAL A 122 6.97 -1.98 -1.42
C VAL A 122 7.20 -1.78 -2.92
N LEU A 123 8.38 -2.14 -3.45
CA LEU A 123 8.69 -2.00 -4.87
C LEU A 123 7.71 -2.78 -5.75
N THR A 124 7.46 -4.03 -5.39
CA THR A 124 6.54 -4.90 -6.14
C THR A 124 5.08 -4.44 -6.02
N SER A 125 4.69 -3.87 -4.88
CA SER A 125 3.39 -3.21 -4.68
C SER A 125 3.21 -2.01 -5.62
N ILE A 126 4.23 -1.17 -5.78
CA ILE A 126 4.22 0.00 -6.67
C ILE A 126 4.17 -0.43 -8.16
N MET A 127 4.85 -1.52 -8.51
CA MET A 127 4.84 -2.10 -9.85
C MET A 127 3.56 -2.91 -10.17
N ILE A 128 2.58 -2.95 -9.26
CA ILE A 128 1.32 -3.70 -9.45
C ILE A 128 1.59 -5.22 -9.60
N LEU A 129 2.71 -5.71 -9.05
CA LEU A 129 3.06 -7.12 -8.98
C LEU A 129 2.47 -7.73 -7.69
N SER A 130 1.15 -7.61 -7.54
CA SER A 130 0.42 -7.86 -6.29
C SER A 130 0.71 -9.22 -5.64
N PRO A 131 0.80 -10.36 -6.37
CA PRO A 131 1.09 -11.65 -5.75
C PRO A 131 2.46 -11.68 -5.06
N ILE A 132 3.47 -11.10 -5.72
CA ILE A 132 4.83 -11.03 -5.22
C ILE A 132 4.86 -10.06 -4.02
N ALA A 133 4.17 -8.92 -4.14
CA ALA A 133 4.05 -7.94 -3.07
C ALA A 133 3.44 -8.55 -1.80
N ILE A 134 2.33 -9.31 -1.92
CA ILE A 134 1.66 -9.96 -0.80
C ILE A 134 2.61 -10.90 -0.05
N ILE A 135 3.35 -11.76 -0.77
CA ILE A 135 4.29 -12.70 -0.16
C ILE A 135 5.36 -11.95 0.65
N PHE A 136 6.01 -10.97 0.02
CA PHE A 136 7.08 -10.21 0.68
C PHE A 136 6.58 -9.35 1.85
N LEU A 137 5.37 -8.79 1.75
CA LEU A 137 4.75 -8.02 2.82
C LEU A 137 4.34 -8.91 4.00
N ILE A 138 3.88 -10.16 3.77
CA ILE A 138 3.62 -11.14 4.84
C ILE A 138 4.92 -11.53 5.54
N ILE A 139 5.99 -11.81 4.78
CA ILE A 139 7.31 -12.13 5.35
C ILE A 139 7.84 -10.95 6.16
N ALA A 140 7.72 -9.73 5.63
CA ALA A 140 8.10 -8.50 6.33
C ALA A 140 7.28 -8.33 7.61
N TYR A 141 5.98 -8.56 7.55
CA TYR A 141 5.09 -8.51 8.71
C TYR A 141 5.54 -9.48 9.81
N GLN A 142 5.74 -10.77 9.48
CA GLN A 142 6.18 -11.79 10.45
C GLN A 142 7.59 -11.51 11.02
N LYS A 143 8.53 -11.11 10.17
CA LYS A 143 9.93 -10.90 10.60
C LYS A 143 10.13 -9.58 11.36
N ASN A 144 9.24 -8.60 11.20
CA ASN A 144 9.32 -7.31 11.88
C ASN A 144 8.65 -7.29 13.26
N GLU A 145 7.94 -8.35 13.66
CA GLU A 145 7.40 -8.47 15.03
C GLU A 145 8.51 -8.58 16.11
N LEU A 146 9.76 -8.80 15.71
CA LEU A 146 10.89 -9.15 16.60
C LEU A 146 11.94 -8.05 16.85
N ALA A 147 11.85 -6.85 16.24
CA ALA A 147 12.95 -5.87 16.28
C ALA A 147 12.81 -4.71 17.29
N PHE A 148 11.86 -4.79 18.22
CA PHE A 148 11.68 -3.78 19.28
C PHE A 148 11.59 -4.45 20.65
N GLU A 149 12.76 -4.83 21.18
CA GLU A 149 13.00 -4.82 22.62
C GLU A 149 13.08 -3.36 23.13
#